data_AF-A0A6I6AEK7-F1
#
_entry.id   AF-A0A6I6AEK7-F1
#
_cell.length_a   1.000
_cell.length_b   1.000
_cell.length_c   1.000
_cell.angle_alpha   90.00
_cell.angle_beta   90.00
_cell.angle_gamma   90.00
#
_symmetry.space_group_name_H-M   'P 1'
#
loop_
_entity.id
_entity.type
_entity.pdbx_description
1 polymer ?
#
loop_
_entity_poly.entity_id
_entity_poly.type
_entity_poly.pdbx_seq_one_letter_code
_entity_poly.pdbx_strand_id
1 'polypeptide(L)'
;MQQPSDRHTPGRRKSPAWVISVAVFLVIYLILQQQQRGKQPEVPGSNHSVSVATDGSDQDSQPTKIDAELLRQTASDRELPESQTTSSGKAAAPARKTVRTPASSNRPPPGSSSDSKESRPELGQLQKSGNQVWESTAGLTYGPGSQEKHRLKHVMRHATDQPRRPGKHGVFAGEGEQAKVLALIDEAYLKALQGGRTVQKKQEGQRTVYTVDMQRPVGYVGGQIGNRMGKPPANKIRLVLEGSSVITAFPM
;
A
#
# COMPACT_ATOMS: atom_id res chain seq x y z
N MET A 1 55.45 -41.83 -0.11
CA MET A 1 55.72 -40.92 -1.26
C MET A 1 54.55 -41.08 -2.21
N GLN A 2 53.75 -40.10 -2.67
CA GLN A 2 53.70 -38.63 -2.60
C GLN A 2 52.20 -38.23 -2.75
N GLN A 3 51.77 -37.15 -2.11
CA GLN A 3 50.45 -36.51 -2.34
C GLN A 3 50.48 -35.63 -3.60
N PRO A 4 49.36 -35.48 -4.35
CA PRO A 4 49.22 -34.41 -5.32
C PRO A 4 48.65 -33.14 -4.69
N SER A 5 49.20 -32.01 -5.15
CA SER A 5 49.17 -30.68 -4.54
C SER A 5 47.87 -29.90 -4.73
N ASP A 6 47.55 -29.10 -3.71
CA ASP A 6 46.53 -28.05 -3.72
C ASP A 6 46.80 -26.99 -4.79
N ARG A 7 45.78 -26.68 -5.61
CA ARG A 7 45.77 -25.49 -6.47
C ARG A 7 45.14 -24.32 -5.73
N HIS A 8 45.97 -23.39 -5.27
CA HIS A 8 45.54 -22.07 -4.83
C HIS A 8 45.05 -21.22 -6.01
N THR A 9 43.82 -20.73 -5.93
CA THR A 9 43.29 -19.66 -6.79
C THR A 9 43.82 -18.29 -6.32
N PRO A 10 44.42 -17.45 -7.18
CA PRO A 10 44.87 -16.13 -6.78
C PRO A 10 43.68 -15.16 -6.62
N GLY A 11 43.67 -14.45 -5.49
CA GLY A 11 42.70 -13.41 -5.17
C GLY A 11 42.74 -12.24 -6.16
N ARG A 12 41.55 -11.87 -6.66
CA ARG A 12 41.32 -10.75 -7.58
C ARG A 12 41.71 -9.43 -6.91
N ARG A 13 42.92 -8.93 -7.21
CA ARG A 13 43.35 -7.58 -6.83
C ARG A 13 42.44 -6.56 -7.50
N LYS A 14 41.78 -5.71 -6.71
CA LYS A 14 40.99 -4.58 -7.22
C LYS A 14 41.96 -3.55 -7.81
N SER A 15 41.78 -3.20 -9.08
CA SER A 15 42.63 -2.25 -9.79
C SER A 15 42.52 -0.85 -9.17
N PRO A 16 43.62 -0.06 -9.17
CA PRO A 16 43.68 1.27 -8.54
C PRO A 16 42.70 2.29 -9.15
N ALA A 17 42.18 2.03 -10.36
CA ALA A 17 41.16 2.85 -11.00
C ALA A 17 39.83 2.90 -10.22
N TRP A 18 39.49 1.83 -9.48
CA TRP A 18 38.24 1.77 -8.72
C TRP A 18 38.28 2.61 -7.43
N VAL A 19 39.46 2.70 -6.79
CA VAL A 19 39.66 3.51 -5.57
C VAL A 19 39.57 4.99 -5.88
N ILE A 20 40.11 5.42 -7.02
CA ILE A 20 40.06 6.82 -7.47
C ILE A 20 38.60 7.24 -7.75
N SER A 21 37.79 6.39 -8.40
CA SER A 21 36.37 6.68 -8.63
C SER A 21 35.57 6.82 -7.34
N VAL A 22 35.82 5.98 -6.33
CA VAL A 22 35.13 6.07 -5.03
C VAL A 22 35.56 7.33 -4.27
N ALA A 23 36.84 7.69 -4.31
CA ALA A 23 37.34 8.91 -3.68
C ALA A 23 36.73 10.18 -4.33
N VAL A 24 36.65 10.23 -5.66
CA VAL A 24 36.00 11.34 -6.38
C VAL A 24 34.51 11.43 -6.03
N PHE A 25 33.80 10.30 -5.96
CA PHE A 25 32.39 10.29 -5.55
C PHE A 25 32.19 10.77 -4.11
N LEU A 26 33.08 10.42 -3.18
CA LEU A 26 33.03 10.88 -1.79
C LEU A 26 33.28 12.39 -1.67
N VAL A 27 34.22 12.94 -2.44
CA VAL A 27 34.48 14.39 -2.47
C VAL A 27 33.27 15.14 -3.05
N ILE A 28 32.70 14.66 -4.16
CA ILE A 28 31.49 15.26 -4.74
C ILE A 28 30.31 15.19 -3.75
N TYR A 29 30.14 14.05 -3.07
CA TYR A 29 29.09 13.87 -2.06
C TYR A 29 29.25 14.84 -0.88
N LEU A 30 30.47 15.06 -0.39
CA LEU A 30 30.74 16.01 0.69
C LEU A 30 30.49 17.47 0.28
N ILE A 31 30.83 17.84 -0.96
CA ILE A 31 30.54 19.18 -1.50
C ILE A 31 29.01 19.41 -1.62
N LEU A 32 28.27 18.42 -2.12
CA LEU A 32 26.81 18.47 -2.19
C LEU A 32 26.16 18.57 -0.80
N GLN A 33 26.75 17.92 0.21
CA GLN A 33 26.25 17.98 1.59
C GLN A 33 26.48 19.36 2.24
N GLN A 34 27.57 20.07 1.91
CA GLN A 34 27.78 21.45 2.37
C GLN A 34 26.73 22.42 1.80
N GLN A 35 26.36 22.28 0.54
CA GLN A 35 25.37 23.17 -0.09
C GLN A 35 23.97 23.04 0.54
N GLN A 36 23.64 21.87 1.08
CA GLN A 36 22.34 21.65 1.74
C GLN A 36 22.29 22.19 3.18
N ARG A 37 23.44 22.37 3.85
CA ARG A 37 23.51 22.98 5.19
C ARG A 37 23.30 24.49 5.20
N GLY A 38 23.47 25.17 4.06
CA GLY A 38 23.23 26.62 3.93
C GLY A 38 21.76 27.02 3.74
N LYS A 39 20.83 26.06 3.59
CA LYS A 39 19.39 26.32 3.45
C LYS A 39 18.64 25.96 4.73
N GLN A 40 18.88 26.74 5.77
CA GLN A 40 18.00 26.77 6.93
C GLN A 40 17.10 28.01 6.81
N PRO A 41 15.77 27.90 6.90
CA PRO A 41 14.90 29.07 6.89
C PRO A 41 15.05 29.81 8.21
N GLU A 42 15.59 31.03 8.13
CA GLU A 42 15.57 32.01 9.21
C GLU A 42 14.12 32.36 9.57
N VAL A 43 13.82 32.37 10.86
CA VAL A 43 12.53 32.83 11.41
C VAL A 43 12.73 34.27 11.86
N PRO A 44 11.97 35.28 11.38
CA PRO A 44 12.06 36.61 11.96
C PRO A 44 10.95 36.83 12.98
N GLY A 45 11.37 37.03 14.23
CA GLY A 45 10.56 37.63 15.29
C GLY A 45 10.83 39.13 15.41
N SER A 46 9.75 39.92 15.26
CA SER A 46 9.40 41.15 16.00
C SER A 46 10.48 42.18 16.39
N ASN A 47 10.41 43.41 15.82
CA ASN A 47 9.90 44.63 16.50
C ASN A 47 10.36 45.97 15.86
N HIS A 48 9.39 46.89 15.65
CA HIS A 48 9.41 48.37 15.64
C HIS A 48 10.50 49.11 14.79
N SER A 49 10.28 50.22 14.06
CA SER A 49 9.28 51.30 14.09
C SER A 49 9.44 52.21 12.85
N VAL A 50 8.30 52.66 12.30
CA VAL A 50 7.98 53.95 11.66
C VAL A 50 9.07 54.77 10.93
N SER A 51 8.83 55.04 9.64
CA SER A 51 9.00 56.36 9.01
C SER A 51 8.14 56.47 7.74
N VAL A 52 7.72 57.70 7.46
CA VAL A 52 6.51 58.12 6.73
C VAL A 52 6.83 58.61 5.30
N ALA A 53 5.76 58.70 4.48
CA ALA A 53 5.58 59.45 3.22
C ALA A 53 5.94 58.71 1.91
N THR A 54 5.27 58.83 0.76
CA THR A 54 3.97 59.37 0.30
C THR A 54 3.84 58.94 -1.18
N ASP A 55 2.61 58.80 -1.66
CA ASP A 55 2.13 59.09 -3.04
C ASP A 55 2.43 58.12 -4.21
N GLY A 56 1.47 58.03 -5.14
CA GLY A 56 1.77 57.72 -6.55
C GLY A 56 1.25 56.40 -7.15
N SER A 57 0.00 56.45 -7.60
CA SER A 57 -0.71 55.71 -8.66
C SER A 57 0.03 54.86 -9.72
N ASP A 58 -0.66 53.76 -10.06
CA ASP A 58 -1.00 53.20 -11.40
C ASP A 58 0.01 52.47 -12.32
N GLN A 59 -0.55 51.41 -12.94
CA GLN A 59 -0.19 50.69 -14.18
C GLN A 59 1.03 49.75 -14.13
N ASP A 60 1.14 48.65 -14.87
CA ASP A 60 0.32 47.83 -15.79
C ASP A 60 1.27 46.68 -16.16
N SER A 61 0.82 45.42 -16.18
CA SER A 61 1.60 44.28 -16.75
C SER A 61 0.72 43.04 -16.95
N GLN A 62 0.09 43.01 -18.12
CA GLN A 62 -0.33 41.91 -19.01
C GLN A 62 -0.17 40.43 -18.55
N PRO A 63 -1.18 39.57 -18.87
CA PRO A 63 -0.97 38.16 -19.15
C PRO A 63 -0.69 37.92 -20.65
N THR A 64 0.45 37.32 -20.97
CA THR A 64 0.84 36.93 -22.32
C THR A 64 0.03 35.76 -22.85
N LYS A 65 -0.59 35.98 -24.01
CA LYS A 65 -1.20 34.98 -24.89
C LYS A 65 -0.10 34.19 -25.59
N ILE A 66 0.15 32.98 -25.13
CA ILE A 66 0.78 31.90 -25.89
C ILE A 66 0.49 30.64 -25.07
N ASP A 67 -0.23 29.68 -25.67
CA ASP A 67 -0.49 28.29 -25.23
C ASP A 67 -1.91 27.80 -25.58
N ALA A 68 -2.69 28.57 -26.35
CA ALA A 68 -4.01 28.17 -26.85
C ALA A 68 -4.01 27.58 -28.27
N GLU A 69 -2.84 27.34 -28.87
CA GLU A 69 -2.72 26.95 -30.29
C GLU A 69 -1.86 25.69 -30.50
N LEU A 70 -1.98 24.71 -29.60
CA LEU A 70 -1.41 23.37 -29.79
C LEU A 70 -2.36 22.24 -29.33
N LEU A 71 -3.67 22.44 -29.48
CA LEU A 71 -4.70 21.45 -29.15
C LEU A 71 -5.78 21.28 -30.23
N ARG A 72 -5.53 21.75 -31.47
CA ARG A 72 -6.52 21.70 -32.56
C ARG A 72 -6.20 20.76 -33.74
N GLN A 73 -5.17 19.94 -33.65
CA GLN A 73 -4.82 19.01 -34.72
C GLN A 73 -4.53 17.62 -34.17
N THR A 74 -5.59 16.89 -33.82
CA THR A 74 -5.66 15.41 -33.80
C THR A 74 -7.09 14.99 -33.41
N ALA A 75 -8.08 15.43 -34.19
CA ALA A 75 -9.46 14.96 -34.08
C ALA A 75 -10.15 15.10 -35.43
N SER A 76 -9.88 14.17 -36.33
CA SER A 76 -10.74 13.84 -37.46
C SER A 76 -10.49 12.39 -37.82
N ASP A 77 -11.57 11.73 -38.23
CA ASP A 77 -11.65 10.35 -38.73
C ASP A 77 -11.89 9.26 -37.67
N ARG A 78 -13.16 9.13 -37.25
CA ARG A 78 -13.82 7.82 -37.33
C ARG A 78 -15.35 7.92 -37.30
N GLU A 79 -15.94 7.62 -38.45
CA GLU A 79 -17.37 7.38 -38.65
C GLU A 79 -17.91 6.21 -37.81
N LEU A 80 -19.19 6.35 -37.47
CA LEU A 80 -20.11 5.33 -36.99
C LEU A 80 -20.43 4.32 -38.10
N PRO A 81 -20.89 3.11 -37.74
CA PRO A 81 -22.24 2.79 -38.20
C PRO A 81 -23.16 2.18 -37.13
N GLU A 82 -24.44 2.35 -37.42
CA GLU A 82 -25.63 1.94 -36.68
C GLU A 82 -25.89 0.42 -36.61
N SER A 83 -26.81 0.10 -35.68
CA SER A 83 -27.81 -0.99 -35.73
C SER A 83 -27.37 -2.40 -35.28
N GLN A 84 -27.99 -2.90 -34.19
CA GLN A 84 -29.21 -3.71 -34.25
C GLN A 84 -29.59 -4.28 -32.87
N THR A 85 -30.86 -4.06 -32.51
CA THR A 85 -31.63 -4.68 -31.44
C THR A 85 -32.28 -5.98 -31.92
N THR A 86 -32.19 -7.08 -31.17
CA THR A 86 -33.18 -8.20 -31.08
C THR A 86 -32.84 -9.04 -29.83
N SER A 87 -33.59 -8.96 -28.73
CA SER A 87 -34.73 -9.79 -28.33
C SER A 87 -34.43 -11.28 -28.02
N SER A 88 -34.24 -11.54 -26.72
CA SER A 88 -34.97 -12.52 -25.90
C SER A 88 -35.16 -13.96 -26.43
N GLY A 89 -34.30 -14.87 -25.95
CA GLY A 89 -34.50 -16.32 -26.03
C GLY A 89 -35.52 -16.82 -25.01
N LYS A 90 -36.61 -17.40 -25.51
CA LYS A 90 -37.73 -18.01 -24.78
C LYS A 90 -37.37 -19.45 -24.38
N ALA A 91 -37.33 -19.71 -23.07
CA ALA A 91 -37.28 -21.06 -22.51
C ALA A 91 -38.71 -21.64 -22.42
N ALA A 92 -38.86 -22.91 -22.82
CA ALA A 92 -39.96 -23.78 -22.43
C ALA A 92 -39.50 -25.24 -22.48
N ALA A 93 -39.58 -25.91 -21.33
CA ALA A 93 -39.42 -27.34 -21.11
C ALA A 93 -40.60 -28.13 -21.72
N PRO A 94 -40.64 -29.50 -21.74
CA PRO A 94 -40.80 -30.29 -20.50
C PRO A 94 -40.27 -31.75 -20.55
N ALA A 95 -40.13 -32.38 -19.37
CA ALA A 95 -40.75 -33.67 -19.06
C ALA A 95 -40.34 -34.19 -17.66
N ARG A 96 -41.36 -34.35 -16.81
CA ARG A 96 -41.37 -35.05 -15.50
C ARG A 96 -41.05 -36.55 -15.65
N LYS A 97 -40.46 -37.14 -14.61
CA LYS A 97 -40.94 -38.42 -14.04
C LYS A 97 -40.71 -38.48 -12.53
N THR A 98 -41.77 -38.89 -11.85
CA THR A 98 -42.05 -38.98 -10.41
C THR A 98 -41.75 -40.38 -9.85
N VAL A 99 -41.15 -40.50 -8.66
CA VAL A 99 -41.34 -41.64 -7.71
C VAL A 99 -40.99 -41.12 -6.30
N ARG A 100 -41.99 -40.77 -5.47
CA ARG A 100 -42.59 -41.54 -4.34
C ARG A 100 -41.64 -41.90 -3.19
N THR A 101 -41.82 -41.19 -2.07
CA THR A 101 -41.47 -41.53 -0.67
C THR A 101 -42.27 -42.75 -0.19
N PRO A 102 -41.77 -43.52 0.81
CA PRO A 102 -42.14 -43.18 2.20
C PRO A 102 -41.06 -43.51 3.25
N ALA A 103 -41.03 -42.76 4.36
CA ALA A 103 -40.90 -43.27 5.73
C ALA A 103 -40.93 -42.11 6.72
N SER A 104 -42.06 -42.00 7.41
CA SER A 104 -42.22 -41.21 8.63
C SER A 104 -41.46 -41.90 9.77
N SER A 105 -40.57 -41.16 10.42
CA SER A 105 -39.95 -41.55 11.69
C SER A 105 -39.83 -40.28 12.54
N ASN A 106 -40.82 -40.06 13.40
CA ASN A 106 -40.78 -39.09 14.48
C ASN A 106 -39.80 -39.56 15.57
N ARG A 107 -38.51 -39.47 15.30
CA ARG A 107 -37.47 -39.56 16.33
C ARG A 107 -36.63 -38.28 16.27
N PRO A 108 -36.68 -37.41 17.29
CA PRO A 108 -35.73 -36.31 17.35
C PRO A 108 -34.31 -36.90 17.40
N PRO A 109 -33.36 -36.40 16.60
CA PRO A 109 -31.98 -36.84 16.71
C PRO A 109 -31.50 -36.55 18.14
N PRO A 110 -30.74 -37.46 18.78
CA PRO A 110 -30.12 -37.19 20.07
C PRO A 110 -29.29 -35.92 19.89
N GLY A 111 -29.51 -34.96 20.78
CA GLY A 111 -28.93 -33.63 20.71
C GLY A 111 -27.50 -33.70 20.24
N SER A 112 -27.25 -33.17 19.04
CA SER A 112 -25.93 -32.67 18.70
C SER A 112 -25.54 -31.81 19.88
N SER A 113 -24.60 -32.32 20.65
CA SER A 113 -23.67 -31.54 21.44
C SER A 113 -23.52 -30.22 20.70
N SER A 114 -24.10 -29.18 21.30
CA SER A 114 -23.80 -27.81 20.97
C SER A 114 -22.29 -27.74 21.09
N ASP A 115 -21.62 -27.92 19.95
CA ASP A 115 -20.21 -27.64 19.80
C ASP A 115 -20.06 -26.28 20.45
N SER A 116 -19.35 -26.28 21.56
CA SER A 116 -18.77 -25.11 22.18
C SER A 116 -17.91 -24.47 21.10
N LYS A 117 -18.56 -23.67 20.25
CA LYS A 117 -17.95 -22.70 19.39
C LYS A 117 -17.42 -21.65 20.36
N GLU A 118 -16.32 -21.99 21.02
CA GLU A 118 -15.44 -21.00 21.64
C GLU A 118 -15.33 -19.88 20.62
N SER A 119 -15.85 -18.72 21.01
CA SER A 119 -15.95 -17.55 20.16
C SER A 119 -14.55 -17.20 19.70
N ARG A 120 -14.19 -17.60 18.47
CA ARG A 120 -12.96 -17.15 17.83
C ARG A 120 -12.96 -15.63 17.93
N PRO A 121 -11.94 -15.02 18.56
CA PRO A 121 -11.95 -13.58 18.75
C PRO A 121 -12.12 -12.88 17.41
N GLU A 122 -12.85 -11.78 17.42
CA GLU A 122 -13.13 -11.00 16.22
C GLU A 122 -11.82 -10.38 15.70
N LEU A 123 -11.63 -10.39 14.38
CA LEU A 123 -10.45 -9.79 13.77
C LEU A 123 -10.45 -8.27 13.97
N GLY A 124 -9.25 -7.67 13.95
CA GLY A 124 -9.09 -6.23 14.06
C GLY A 124 -9.15 -5.67 15.48
N GLN A 125 -9.29 -6.53 16.49
CA GLN A 125 -9.12 -6.15 17.89
C GLN A 125 -7.62 -6.09 18.25
N LEU A 126 -7.28 -5.20 19.18
CA LEU A 126 -5.93 -5.08 19.74
C LEU A 126 -5.95 -5.35 21.24
N GLN A 127 -4.96 -6.09 21.70
CA GLN A 127 -4.65 -6.30 23.10
C GLN A 127 -3.29 -5.69 23.41
N LYS A 128 -3.16 -5.06 24.58
CA LYS A 128 -1.88 -4.52 25.02
C LYS A 128 -1.02 -5.66 25.56
N SER A 129 0.11 -5.97 24.91
CA SER A 129 1.00 -7.07 25.30
C SER A 129 2.31 -6.60 25.95
N GLY A 130 2.55 -5.28 26.03
CA GLY A 130 3.72 -4.72 26.70
C GLY A 130 3.73 -3.20 26.78
N ASN A 131 4.89 -2.62 27.11
CA ASN A 131 5.05 -1.18 27.07
C ASN A 131 5.08 -0.70 25.62
N GLN A 132 4.03 0.01 25.19
CA GLN A 132 3.88 0.50 23.81
C GLN A 132 3.90 -0.60 22.74
N VAL A 133 3.48 -1.82 23.07
CA VAL A 133 3.29 -2.90 22.12
C VAL A 133 1.84 -3.36 22.17
N TRP A 134 1.23 -3.44 20.99
CA TRP A 134 -0.12 -3.95 20.79
C TRP A 134 -0.05 -5.22 19.97
N GLU A 135 -0.86 -6.20 20.30
CA GLU A 135 -1.00 -7.46 19.58
C GLU A 135 -2.41 -7.56 19.00
N SER A 136 -2.53 -7.94 17.74
CA SER A 136 -3.83 -8.18 17.13
C SER A 136 -4.35 -9.58 17.41
N THR A 137 -5.65 -9.78 17.18
CA THR A 137 -6.28 -11.10 17.22
C THR A 137 -5.57 -12.16 16.36
N ALA A 138 -4.96 -11.75 15.24
CA ALA A 138 -4.20 -12.67 14.38
C ALA A 138 -2.76 -12.92 14.83
N GLY A 139 -2.32 -12.34 15.96
CA GLY A 139 -0.97 -12.49 16.50
C GLY A 139 0.07 -11.55 15.86
N LEU A 140 -0.36 -10.49 15.17
CA LEU A 140 0.55 -9.44 14.69
C LEU A 140 0.88 -8.48 15.81
N THR A 141 2.14 -8.06 15.90
CA THR A 141 2.57 -7.09 16.92
C THR A 141 2.89 -5.72 16.32
N TYR A 142 2.50 -4.66 17.02
CA TYR A 142 2.71 -3.27 16.65
C TYR A 142 3.43 -2.56 17.77
N GLY A 143 4.73 -2.33 17.59
CA GLY A 143 5.57 -1.65 18.58
C GLY A 143 6.01 -0.24 18.16
N PRO A 144 6.98 0.32 18.91
CA PRO A 144 7.65 1.58 18.55
C PRO A 144 8.45 1.51 17.24
N GLY A 145 8.74 2.68 16.66
CA GLY A 145 9.50 2.84 15.42
C GLY A 145 8.67 3.46 14.30
N SER A 146 9.26 3.59 13.09
CA SER A 146 8.78 4.43 11.96
C SER A 146 8.93 5.94 12.20
N GLN A 147 8.63 6.75 11.18
CA GLN A 147 8.65 8.22 11.27
C GLN A 147 7.58 8.73 12.23
N GLU A 148 6.50 7.97 12.40
CA GLU A 148 5.35 8.25 13.26
C GLU A 148 5.60 7.85 14.72
N LYS A 149 6.82 7.42 15.04
CA LYS A 149 7.27 6.90 16.35
C LYS A 149 6.61 5.58 16.78
N HIS A 150 5.52 5.16 16.14
CA HIS A 150 4.84 3.89 16.40
C HIS A 150 4.31 3.23 15.12
N ARG A 151 4.47 1.91 14.97
CA ARG A 151 4.08 1.15 13.77
C ARG A 151 2.58 1.18 13.50
N LEU A 152 1.76 1.06 14.55
CA LEU A 152 0.30 1.21 14.43
C LEU A 152 -0.07 2.58 13.82
N LYS A 153 0.57 3.68 14.24
CA LYS A 153 0.32 5.01 13.67
C LYS A 153 0.70 5.08 12.20
N HIS A 154 1.82 4.45 11.82
CA HIS A 154 2.23 4.35 10.43
C HIS A 154 1.20 3.59 9.58
N VAL A 155 0.73 2.42 10.05
CA VAL A 155 -0.33 1.66 9.37
C VAL A 155 -1.60 2.51 9.24
N MET A 156 -1.98 3.24 10.29
CA MET A 156 -3.16 4.10 10.25
C MET A 156 -3.02 5.31 9.33
N ARG A 157 -1.81 5.69 8.88
CA ARG A 157 -1.68 6.66 7.77
C ARG A 157 -2.25 6.12 6.46
N HIS A 158 -2.33 4.80 6.30
CA HIS A 158 -2.97 4.15 5.17
C HIS A 158 -4.48 3.99 5.36
N ALA A 159 -5.08 4.49 6.44
CA ALA A 159 -6.54 4.47 6.61
C ALA A 159 -7.24 5.66 5.92
N THR A 160 -6.47 6.72 5.61
CA THR A 160 -6.99 7.95 5.00
C THR A 160 -6.10 8.37 3.84
N ASP A 161 -6.70 8.86 2.75
CA ASP A 161 -5.94 9.35 1.62
C ASP A 161 -5.12 10.60 1.97
N GLN A 162 -3.98 10.75 1.30
CA GLN A 162 -3.11 11.91 1.37
C GLN A 162 -3.01 12.50 -0.04
N PRO A 163 -4.01 13.26 -0.53
CA PRO A 163 -4.11 13.62 -1.95
C PRO A 163 -2.92 14.41 -2.50
N ARG A 164 -2.26 15.18 -1.63
CA ARG A 164 -1.08 15.98 -1.98
C ARG A 164 0.23 15.18 -1.93
N ARG A 165 0.23 13.93 -1.45
CA ARG A 165 1.42 13.08 -1.37
C ARG A 165 1.90 12.70 -2.77
N PRO A 166 3.18 12.95 -3.11
CA PRO A 166 3.75 12.53 -4.39
C PRO A 166 3.59 11.02 -4.62
N GLY A 167 3.22 10.64 -5.84
CA GLY A 167 3.11 9.23 -6.23
C GLY A 167 1.82 8.53 -5.81
N LYS A 168 1.89 7.19 -5.75
CA LYS A 168 0.78 6.30 -5.35
C LYS A 168 0.78 6.10 -3.84
N HIS A 169 -0.42 6.07 -3.24
CA HIS A 169 -0.61 5.79 -1.81
C HIS A 169 -1.72 4.75 -1.63
N GLY A 170 -1.42 3.57 -1.09
CA GLY A 170 -2.47 2.60 -0.76
C GLY A 170 -3.33 3.12 0.38
N VAL A 171 -4.65 3.11 0.22
CA VAL A 171 -5.61 3.52 1.25
C VAL A 171 -6.60 2.40 1.51
N PHE A 172 -6.71 1.94 2.75
CA PHE A 172 -7.59 0.85 3.14
C PHE A 172 -9.07 1.21 3.00
N ALA A 173 -9.86 0.20 2.66
CA ALA A 173 -11.31 0.24 2.79
C ALA A 173 -11.64 0.11 4.28
N GLY A 174 -12.08 1.20 4.89
CA GLY A 174 -12.39 1.25 6.32
C GLY A 174 -12.70 2.64 6.84
N GLU A 175 -12.76 3.66 5.96
CA GLU A 175 -13.19 5.02 6.30
C GLU A 175 -12.41 5.67 7.46
N GLY A 176 -11.15 5.27 7.66
CA GLY A 176 -10.33 5.74 8.78
C GLY A 176 -10.51 4.95 10.07
N GLU A 177 -11.47 4.03 10.15
CA GLU A 177 -11.75 3.23 11.35
C GLU A 177 -10.68 2.16 11.58
N GLN A 178 -10.01 2.25 12.73
CA GLN A 178 -8.90 1.38 13.09
C GLN A 178 -9.28 -0.10 13.08
N ALA A 179 -10.40 -0.47 13.70
CA ALA A 179 -10.82 -1.88 13.80
C ALA A 179 -11.03 -2.51 12.41
N LYS A 180 -11.66 -1.78 11.47
CA LYS A 180 -11.89 -2.25 10.10
C LYS A 180 -10.58 -2.44 9.33
N VAL A 181 -9.65 -1.48 9.45
CA VAL A 181 -8.32 -1.58 8.83
C VAL A 181 -7.53 -2.76 9.37
N LEU A 182 -7.51 -2.93 10.70
CA LEU A 182 -6.81 -4.03 11.34
C LEU A 182 -7.43 -5.38 11.00
N ALA A 183 -8.76 -5.48 10.87
CA ALA A 183 -9.43 -6.71 10.45
C ALA A 183 -9.00 -7.16 9.05
N LEU A 184 -8.81 -6.22 8.11
CA LEU A 184 -8.26 -6.53 6.78
C LEU A 184 -6.82 -7.03 6.84
N ILE A 185 -6.00 -6.43 7.71
CA ILE A 185 -4.60 -6.81 7.89
C ILE A 185 -4.51 -8.20 8.54
N ASP A 186 -5.32 -8.47 9.55
CA ASP A 186 -5.44 -9.76 10.22
C ASP A 186 -5.88 -10.85 9.22
N GLU A 187 -6.91 -10.60 8.43
CA GLU A 187 -7.36 -11.53 7.38
C GLU A 187 -6.23 -11.81 6.37
N ALA A 188 -5.53 -10.76 5.91
CA ALA A 188 -4.42 -10.90 4.99
C ALA A 188 -3.26 -11.70 5.59
N TYR A 189 -2.96 -11.50 6.87
CA TYR A 189 -1.90 -12.25 7.56
C TYR A 189 -2.24 -13.72 7.71
N LEU A 190 -3.47 -14.05 8.13
CA LEU A 190 -3.93 -15.43 8.20
C LEU A 190 -3.87 -16.12 6.83
N LYS A 191 -4.28 -15.43 5.76
CA LYS A 191 -4.10 -15.90 4.37
C LYS A 191 -2.63 -16.08 4.02
N ALA A 192 -1.76 -15.15 4.41
CA ALA A 192 -0.32 -15.25 4.16
C ALA A 192 0.32 -16.47 4.83
N LEU A 193 -0.10 -16.81 6.05
CA LEU A 193 0.33 -18.00 6.76
C LEU A 193 -0.15 -19.29 6.10
N GLN A 194 -1.38 -19.29 5.57
CA GLN A 194 -1.92 -20.42 4.81
C GLN A 194 -1.19 -20.63 3.48
N GLY A 195 -0.73 -19.54 2.85
CA GLY A 195 -0.03 -19.57 1.56
C GLY A 195 -0.96 -19.81 0.37
N GLY A 196 -0.41 -20.39 -0.71
CA GLY A 196 -1.16 -20.70 -1.94
C GLY A 196 -0.98 -19.68 -3.07
N ARG A 197 -1.77 -19.83 -4.14
CA ARG A 197 -1.59 -19.08 -5.41
C ARG A 197 -1.86 -17.58 -5.28
N THR A 198 -2.59 -17.16 -4.25
CA THR A 198 -2.91 -15.76 -3.95
C THR A 198 -1.86 -15.09 -3.08
N VAL A 199 -0.82 -15.80 -2.63
CA VAL A 199 0.20 -15.28 -1.72
C VAL A 199 1.56 -15.30 -2.40
N GLN A 200 2.20 -14.14 -2.47
CA GLN A 200 3.60 -14.01 -2.82
C GLN A 200 4.40 -13.70 -1.56
N LYS A 201 5.42 -14.50 -1.27
CA LYS A 201 6.34 -14.31 -0.15
C LYS A 201 7.73 -14.01 -0.68
N LYS A 202 8.36 -12.95 -0.17
CA LYS A 202 9.74 -12.57 -0.49
C LYS A 202 10.50 -12.26 0.79
N GLN A 203 11.73 -12.75 0.90
CA GLN A 203 12.64 -12.39 1.98
C GLN A 203 13.50 -11.19 1.56
N GLU A 204 13.58 -10.17 2.41
CA GLU A 204 14.38 -8.96 2.24
C GLU A 204 15.19 -8.68 3.51
N GLY A 205 16.39 -9.29 3.59
CA GLY A 205 17.20 -9.29 4.81
C GLY A 205 16.47 -10.00 5.95
N GLN A 206 16.25 -9.31 7.07
CA GLN A 206 15.46 -9.82 8.21
C GLN A 206 13.95 -9.73 7.99
N ARG A 207 13.50 -9.06 6.94
CA ARG A 207 12.07 -8.81 6.69
C ARG A 207 11.47 -9.86 5.77
N THR A 208 10.25 -10.26 6.07
CA THR A 208 9.38 -10.99 5.16
C THR A 208 8.38 -10.03 4.56
N VAL A 209 8.31 -9.98 3.23
CA VAL A 209 7.30 -9.24 2.48
C VAL A 209 6.28 -10.23 1.94
N TYR A 210 5.03 -10.10 2.38
CA TYR A 210 3.89 -10.78 1.78
C TYR A 210 3.15 -9.81 0.86
N THR A 211 2.77 -10.27 -0.33
CA THR A 211 1.74 -9.64 -1.14
C THR A 211 0.59 -10.64 -1.26
N VAL A 212 -0.53 -10.30 -0.65
CA VAL A 212 -1.70 -11.17 -0.52
C VAL A 212 -2.81 -10.64 -1.41
N ASP A 213 -3.24 -11.44 -2.38
CA ASP A 213 -4.43 -11.17 -3.17
C ASP A 213 -5.68 -11.53 -2.36
N MET A 214 -6.45 -10.51 -2.02
CA MET A 214 -7.66 -10.64 -1.21
C MET A 214 -8.87 -11.03 -2.06
N GLN A 215 -8.74 -11.02 -3.40
CA GLN A 215 -9.77 -11.36 -4.38
C GLN A 215 -11.05 -10.50 -4.29
N ARG A 216 -10.98 -9.40 -3.56
CA ARG A 216 -12.02 -8.40 -3.39
C ARG A 216 -11.38 -7.03 -3.16
N PRO A 217 -12.08 -5.93 -3.42
CA PRO A 217 -11.61 -4.61 -3.02
C PRO A 217 -11.35 -4.56 -1.51
N VAL A 218 -10.15 -4.09 -1.16
CA VAL A 218 -9.69 -3.88 0.23
C VAL A 218 -9.19 -2.46 0.44
N GLY A 219 -9.33 -1.61 -0.57
CA GLY A 219 -8.89 -0.24 -0.58
C GLY A 219 -8.86 0.34 -1.97
N TYR A 220 -8.09 1.40 -2.13
CA TYR A 220 -7.85 2.05 -3.40
C TYR A 220 -6.44 2.66 -3.45
N VAL A 221 -6.01 2.99 -4.66
CA VAL A 221 -4.79 3.78 -4.86
C VAL A 221 -5.17 5.26 -4.78
N GLY A 222 -4.71 5.92 -3.72
CA GLY A 222 -4.75 7.37 -3.52
C GLY A 222 -3.41 8.06 -3.80
N GLY A 223 -3.15 9.18 -3.13
CA GLY A 223 -2.05 10.09 -3.43
C GLY A 223 -2.29 10.89 -4.71
N GLN A 224 -1.33 11.71 -5.12
CA GLN A 224 -1.48 12.53 -6.34
C GLN A 224 -1.83 11.69 -7.57
N ILE A 225 -1.17 10.53 -7.73
CA ILE A 225 -1.40 9.65 -8.87
C ILE A 225 -2.76 8.95 -8.78
N GLY A 226 -3.12 8.43 -7.60
CA GLY A 226 -4.40 7.78 -7.38
C GLY A 226 -5.58 8.72 -7.63
N ASN A 227 -5.50 9.96 -7.12
CA ASN A 227 -6.54 10.97 -7.35
C ASN A 227 -6.67 11.34 -8.83
N ARG A 228 -5.55 11.47 -9.57
CA ARG A 228 -5.59 11.69 -11.01
C ARG A 228 -6.25 10.53 -11.78
N MET A 229 -6.05 9.30 -11.30
CA MET A 229 -6.61 8.08 -11.91
C MET A 229 -8.03 7.76 -11.45
N GLY A 230 -8.68 8.60 -10.64
CA GLY A 230 -10.03 8.33 -10.14
C GLY A 230 -10.10 7.27 -9.04
N LYS A 231 -9.03 7.13 -8.24
CA LYS A 231 -8.92 6.21 -7.09
C LYS A 231 -9.22 4.74 -7.46
N PRO A 232 -8.40 4.11 -8.33
CA PRO A 232 -8.67 2.74 -8.75
C PRO A 232 -8.64 1.77 -7.55
N PRO A 233 -9.49 0.73 -7.56
CA PRO A 233 -9.58 -0.22 -6.45
C PRO A 233 -8.27 -1.00 -6.28
N ALA A 234 -7.92 -1.27 -5.03
CA ALA A 234 -6.80 -2.11 -4.64
C ALA A 234 -7.35 -3.42 -4.06
N ASN A 235 -6.89 -4.54 -4.60
CA ASN A 235 -7.37 -5.88 -4.23
C ASN A 235 -6.32 -6.68 -3.46
N LYS A 236 -5.11 -6.14 -3.31
CA LYS A 236 -4.00 -6.82 -2.65
C LYS A 236 -3.57 -6.04 -1.42
N ILE A 237 -3.06 -6.74 -0.42
CA ILE A 237 -2.42 -6.14 0.74
C ILE A 237 -0.94 -6.52 0.73
N ARG A 238 -0.07 -5.52 0.83
CA ARG A 238 1.35 -5.75 1.12
C ARG A 238 1.57 -5.69 2.62
N LEU A 239 2.11 -6.75 3.19
CA LEU A 239 2.54 -6.83 4.58
C LEU A 239 4.07 -6.91 4.60
N VAL A 240 4.71 -6.03 5.36
CA VAL A 240 6.15 -6.11 5.62
C VAL A 240 6.32 -6.42 7.09
N LEU A 241 6.91 -7.57 7.39
CA LEU A 241 7.02 -8.12 8.74
C LEU A 241 8.47 -8.43 9.09
N GLU A 242 8.78 -8.39 10.39
CA GLU A 242 9.97 -8.97 10.99
C GLU A 242 9.51 -9.95 12.08
N GLY A 243 9.54 -11.25 11.79
CA GLY A 243 8.75 -12.22 12.56
C GLY A 243 7.25 -11.91 12.46
N SER A 244 6.58 -11.71 13.61
CA SER A 244 5.20 -11.21 13.69
C SER A 244 5.10 -9.69 13.85
N SER A 245 6.23 -8.98 13.94
CA SER A 245 6.26 -7.53 14.11
C SER A 245 5.96 -6.80 12.81
N VAL A 246 4.91 -5.98 12.80
CA VAL A 246 4.47 -5.22 11.64
C VAL A 246 5.40 -4.03 11.43
N ILE A 247 6.09 -4.02 10.29
CA ILE A 247 6.89 -2.88 9.85
C ILE A 247 5.99 -1.85 9.16
N THR A 248 5.13 -2.30 8.25
CA THR A 248 4.07 -1.54 7.58
C THR A 248 3.10 -2.49 6.87
N ALA A 249 1.89 -2.00 6.58
CA ALA A 249 0.87 -2.71 5.82
C ALA A 249 0.04 -1.70 5.00
N PHE A 250 -0.22 -2.00 3.73
CA PHE A 250 -1.03 -1.12 2.87
C PHE A 250 -1.64 -1.84 1.65
N PRO A 251 -2.76 -1.35 1.10
CA PRO A 251 -3.34 -1.86 -0.14
C PRO A 251 -2.52 -1.52 -1.38
N MET A 252 -2.58 -2.37 -2.40
CA MET A 252 -1.92 -2.16 -3.70
C MET A 252 -2.71 -2.71 -4.88
#